data_AF-U6DVC8-F1
#
_entry.id   AF-U6DVC8-F1
#
_cell.length_a   1.000
_cell.length_b   1.000
_cell.length_c   1.000
_cell.angle_alpha   90.00
_cell.angle_beta   90.00
_cell.angle_gamma   90.00
#
_symmetry.space_group_name_H-M   'P 1'
#
loop_
_entity.id
_entity.type
_entity.pdbx_description
1 polymer ?
#
loop_
_entity_poly.entity_id
_entity_poly.type
_entity_poly.pdbx_seq_one_letter_code
_entity_poly.pdbx_strand_id
1 'polypeptide(L)'
;VFNEYQRMTGRDIEKSICREMSGDLEQGMLAVVKCLKNTPAFFAERLNKAMRGMGTKDRTLIRIMVSRSEIDLLDIRTEYKRLYGKSLYHDISGDTSGDYQKILLKICGGND
;
A
#
# COMPACT_ATOMS: atom_id res chain seq x y z
N VAL A 1 -2.10 -4.97 22.05
CA VAL A 1 -2.79 -6.26 21.78
C VAL A 1 -1.97 -7.20 20.90
N PHE A 2 -1.54 -6.85 19.68
CA PHE A 2 -0.80 -7.79 18.81
C PHE A 2 0.54 -8.28 19.38
N ASN A 3 1.31 -7.40 20.03
CA ASN A 3 2.55 -7.82 20.70
C ASN A 3 2.28 -8.82 21.83
N GLU A 4 1.18 -8.63 22.57
CA GLU A 4 0.79 -9.54 23.64
C GLU A 4 0.27 -10.87 23.09
N TYR A 5 -0.52 -10.82 22.01
CA TYR A 5 -0.93 -12.01 21.27
C TYR A 5 0.28 -12.85 20.83
N GLN A 6 1.32 -12.20 20.29
CA GLN A 6 2.54 -12.89 19.90
C GLN A 6 3.29 -13.51 21.09
N ARG A 7 3.33 -12.82 22.24
CA ARG A 7 3.93 -13.37 23.48
C ARG A 7 3.19 -14.60 23.99
N MET A 8 1.85 -14.57 23.96
CA MET A 8 1.02 -15.67 24.45
C MET A 8 0.99 -16.88 23.51
N THR A 9 1.01 -16.66 22.20
CA THR A 9 0.80 -17.72 21.19
C THR A 9 2.08 -18.14 20.45
N GLY A 10 3.15 -17.37 20.57
CA GLY A 10 4.40 -17.57 19.81
C GLY A 10 4.26 -17.28 18.31
N ARG A 11 3.15 -16.66 17.87
CA ARG A 11 2.84 -16.47 16.44
C ARG A 11 2.40 -15.03 16.16
N ASP A 12 2.88 -14.48 15.04
CA ASP A 12 2.38 -13.19 14.55
C ASP A 12 0.91 -13.32 14.11
N ILE A 13 0.09 -12.33 14.46
CA ILE A 13 -1.35 -12.35 14.19
C ILE A 13 -1.68 -12.50 12.70
N GLU A 14 -0.86 -11.96 11.78
CA GLU A 14 -1.07 -12.11 10.33
C GLU A 14 -0.89 -13.58 9.92
N LYS A 15 0.10 -14.27 10.50
CA LYS A 15 0.32 -15.72 10.27
C LYS A 15 -0.81 -16.58 10.84
N SER A 16 -1.47 -16.13 11.90
CA SER A 16 -2.67 -16.80 12.41
C SER A 16 -3.85 -16.61 11.47
N ILE A 17 -4.09 -15.38 10.99
CA ILE A 17 -5.17 -15.09 10.05
C ILE A 17 -5.01 -15.92 8.76
N CYS A 18 -3.82 -15.93 8.15
CA CYS A 18 -3.57 -16.74 6.94
C CYS A 18 -3.72 -18.24 7.13
N ARG A 19 -3.63 -18.74 8.38
CA ARG A 19 -3.77 -20.18 8.67
C ARG A 19 -5.23 -20.56 8.90
N GLU A 20 -5.97 -19.73 9.61
CA GLU A 20 -7.29 -20.05 10.13
C GLU A 20 -8.44 -19.49 9.26
N MET A 21 -8.14 -18.59 8.33
CA MET A 21 -9.12 -17.93 7.47
C MET A 21 -8.72 -18.09 6.01
N SER A 22 -9.69 -17.91 5.10
CA SER A 22 -9.47 -17.91 3.66
C SER A 22 -10.38 -16.91 2.95
N GLY A 23 -10.11 -16.68 1.66
CA GLY A 23 -10.97 -15.88 0.79
C GLY A 23 -11.05 -14.41 1.21
N ASP A 24 -12.25 -13.84 1.14
CA ASP A 24 -12.45 -12.41 1.43
C ASP A 24 -12.34 -12.08 2.93
N LEU A 25 -12.67 -13.03 3.81
CA LEU A 25 -12.53 -12.85 5.25
C LEU A 25 -11.06 -12.71 5.65
N GLU A 26 -10.19 -13.58 5.12
CA GLU A 26 -8.75 -13.49 5.34
C GLU A 26 -8.20 -12.14 4.85
N GLN A 27 -8.54 -11.76 3.62
CA GLN A 27 -8.09 -10.50 3.03
C GLN A 27 -8.55 -9.28 3.83
N GLY A 28 -9.81 -9.27 4.29
CA GLY A 28 -10.36 -8.21 5.11
C GLY A 28 -9.65 -8.09 6.46
N MET A 29 -9.46 -9.20 7.16
CA MET A 29 -8.80 -9.22 8.47
C MET A 29 -7.32 -8.84 8.38
N LEU A 30 -6.61 -9.30 7.35
CA LEU A 30 -5.23 -8.86 7.10
C LEU A 30 -5.16 -7.37 6.81
N ALA A 31 -6.09 -6.81 6.04
CA ALA A 31 -6.13 -5.38 5.78
C ALA A 31 -6.32 -4.58 7.07
N VAL A 32 -7.23 -5.01 7.97
CA VAL A 32 -7.44 -4.36 9.27
C VAL A 32 -6.16 -4.39 10.10
N VAL A 33 -5.50 -5.54 10.22
CA VAL A 33 -4.25 -5.66 10.98
C VAL A 33 -3.14 -4.79 10.39
N LYS A 34 -2.97 -4.80 9.06
CA LYS A 34 -1.94 -4.00 8.39
C LYS A 34 -2.15 -2.50 8.58
N CYS A 35 -3.39 -2.02 8.46
CA CYS A 35 -3.71 -0.62 8.76
C CYS A 35 -3.36 -0.26 10.21
N LEU A 36 -3.70 -1.12 11.18
CA LEU A 36 -3.38 -0.88 12.58
C LEU A 36 -1.88 -0.91 12.89
N LYS A 37 -1.09 -1.72 12.16
CA LYS A 37 0.37 -1.82 12.35
C LYS A 37 1.12 -0.65 11.69
N ASN A 38 0.84 -0.37 10.43
CA ASN A 38 1.47 0.71 9.66
C ASN A 38 0.57 1.05 8.45
N THR A 39 -0.31 2.04 8.62
CA THR A 39 -1.24 2.49 7.56
C THR A 39 -0.50 2.97 6.30
N PRO A 40 0.56 3.80 6.39
CA PRO A 40 1.32 4.20 5.20
C PRO A 40 1.90 3.03 4.41
N ALA A 41 2.51 2.04 5.09
CA ALA A 41 3.05 0.84 4.45
C ALA A 41 1.95 0.00 3.78
N PHE A 42 0.75 -0.10 4.38
CA PHE A 42 -0.38 -0.77 3.76
C PHE A 42 -0.77 -0.12 2.43
N PHE A 43 -0.88 1.21 2.38
CA PHE A 43 -1.19 1.90 1.13
C PHE A 43 -0.05 1.81 0.12
N ALA A 44 1.21 1.84 0.56
CA ALA A 44 2.36 1.61 -0.30
C ALA A 44 2.30 0.23 -0.98
N GLU A 45 1.98 -0.83 -0.21
CA GLU A 45 1.77 -2.17 -0.78
C GLU A 45 0.64 -2.20 -1.80
N ARG A 46 -0.47 -1.50 -1.53
CA ARG A 46 -1.60 -1.46 -2.45
C ARG A 46 -1.30 -0.71 -3.73
N LEU A 47 -0.53 0.38 -3.67
CA LEU A 47 -0.06 1.11 -4.83
C LEU A 47 0.88 0.24 -5.68
N ASN A 48 1.83 -0.46 -5.05
CA ASN A 48 2.72 -1.36 -5.77
C ASN A 48 1.92 -2.49 -6.45
N LYS A 49 0.97 -3.11 -5.75
CA LYS A 49 0.07 -4.13 -6.33
C LYS A 49 -0.86 -3.60 -7.41
N ALA A 50 -1.09 -2.28 -7.48
CA ALA A 50 -1.90 -1.66 -8.51
C ALA A 50 -1.12 -1.40 -9.80
N MET A 51 0.19 -1.17 -9.70
CA MET A 51 1.06 -0.88 -10.86
C MET A 51 1.95 -2.07 -11.26
N ARG A 52 2.14 -3.05 -10.38
CA ARG A 52 2.95 -4.23 -10.68
C ARG A 52 2.16 -5.20 -11.56
N GLY A 53 2.69 -5.48 -12.75
CA GLY A 53 2.22 -6.55 -13.62
C GLY A 53 1.85 -6.03 -15.00
N MET A 54 0.95 -6.74 -15.69
CA MET A 54 0.43 -6.31 -16.97
C MET A 54 -0.67 -5.27 -16.76
N GLY A 55 -0.39 -4.04 -17.20
CA GLY A 55 -1.30 -2.90 -17.07
C GLY A 55 -1.48 -2.42 -15.63
N THR A 56 -2.35 -1.43 -15.48
CA THR A 56 -2.54 -0.71 -14.21
C THR A 56 -3.95 -0.96 -13.68
N LYS A 57 -4.08 -1.18 -12.37
CA LYS A 57 -5.38 -1.20 -11.68
C LYS A 57 -5.80 0.24 -11.35
N ASP A 58 -6.13 1.01 -12.39
CA ASP A 58 -6.34 2.47 -12.31
C ASP A 58 -7.31 2.89 -11.21
N ARG A 59 -8.43 2.18 -11.04
CA ARG A 59 -9.40 2.47 -9.96
C ARG A 59 -8.78 2.43 -8.56
N THR A 60 -7.79 1.56 -8.33
CA THR A 60 -7.10 1.48 -7.03
C THR A 60 -6.05 2.56 -6.93
N LEU A 61 -5.25 2.77 -7.98
CA LEU A 61 -4.22 3.82 -8.03
C LEU A 61 -4.84 5.19 -7.79
N ILE A 62 -5.83 5.58 -8.59
CA ILE A 62 -6.53 6.88 -8.50
C ILE A 62 -7.15 7.06 -7.11
N ARG A 63 -7.89 6.06 -6.62
CA ARG A 63 -8.56 6.18 -5.32
C ARG A 63 -7.56 6.44 -4.19
N ILE A 64 -6.43 5.73 -4.16
CA ILE A 64 -5.42 5.92 -3.12
C ILE A 64 -4.73 7.28 -3.29
N MET A 65 -4.28 7.61 -4.50
CA MET A 65 -3.58 8.88 -4.77
C MET A 65 -4.44 10.09 -4.39
N VAL A 66 -5.72 10.09 -4.76
CA VAL A 66 -6.64 11.18 -4.42
C VAL A 66 -6.96 11.20 -2.92
N SER A 67 -7.42 10.09 -2.35
CA SER A 67 -7.91 10.06 -0.96
C SER A 67 -6.81 10.21 0.11
N ARG A 68 -5.55 9.95 -0.23
CA ARG A 68 -4.42 10.07 0.71
C ARG A 68 -3.55 11.31 0.49
N SER A 69 -3.77 12.04 -0.60
CA SER A 69 -2.97 13.20 -1.02
C SER A 69 -2.70 14.20 0.10
N GLU A 70 -3.72 14.54 0.87
CA GLU A 70 -3.67 15.54 1.95
C GLU A 70 -3.67 14.91 3.35
N ILE A 71 -3.46 13.59 3.47
CA ILE A 71 -3.50 12.87 4.75
C ILE A 71 -2.11 12.40 5.16
N ASP A 72 -1.54 11.49 4.37
CA ASP A 72 -0.28 10.80 4.71
C ASP A 72 0.52 10.35 3.47
N LEU A 73 0.28 10.99 2.31
CA LEU A 73 0.95 10.59 1.07
C LEU A 73 2.49 10.69 1.15
N LEU A 74 3.04 11.62 1.94
CA LEU A 74 4.48 11.72 2.17
C LEU A 74 5.04 10.51 2.93
N ASP A 75 4.31 10.02 3.94
CA ASP A 75 4.69 8.81 4.67
C ASP A 75 4.54 7.57 3.78
N ILE A 76 3.48 7.52 2.96
CA ILE A 76 3.28 6.45 1.97
C ILE A 76 4.44 6.40 0.99
N ARG A 77 4.91 7.54 0.47
CA ARG A 77 6.08 7.62 -0.42
C ARG A 77 7.35 7.11 0.25
N THR A 78 7.56 7.47 1.52
CA THR A 78 8.71 7.03 2.31
C THR A 78 8.69 5.51 2.49
N GLU A 79 7.55 4.94 2.91
CA GLU A 79 7.39 3.50 3.05
C GLU A 79 7.50 2.76 1.70
N TYR A 80 6.94 3.34 0.63
CA TYR A 80 7.05 2.78 -0.72
C TYR A 80 8.51 2.65 -1.15
N LYS A 81 9.29 3.72 -1.00
CA LYS A 81 10.71 3.71 -1.33
C LYS A 81 11.49 2.72 -0.46
N ARG A 82 11.18 2.66 0.84
CA ARG A 82 11.79 1.70 1.78
C ARG A 82 11.50 0.24 1.40
N LEU A 83 10.27 -0.06 0.97
CA LEU A 83 9.82 -1.41 0.64
C LEU A 83 10.28 -1.88 -0.75
N TYR A 84 10.36 -0.98 -1.73
CA TYR A 84 10.55 -1.34 -3.14
C TYR A 84 11.84 -0.81 -3.78
N GLY A 85 12.60 0.02 -3.07
CA GLY A 85 13.88 0.56 -3.55
C GLY A 85 13.77 1.60 -4.67
N LYS A 86 12.54 1.94 -5.09
CA LYS A 86 12.22 2.97 -6.08
C LYS A 86 11.15 3.89 -5.53
N SER A 87 11.16 5.15 -5.95
CA SER A 87 10.15 6.11 -5.52
C SER A 87 8.79 5.77 -6.13
N LEU A 88 7.70 6.12 -5.41
CA LEU A 88 6.34 6.01 -5.95
C LEU A 88 6.20 6.83 -7.25
N TYR A 89 6.86 7.99 -7.32
CA TYR A 89 6.91 8.83 -8.52
C TYR A 89 7.48 8.08 -9.72
N HIS A 90 8.58 7.34 -9.54
CA HIS A 90 9.21 6.56 -10.62
C HIS A 90 8.25 5.52 -11.18
N ASP A 91 7.58 4.76 -10.31
CA ASP A 91 6.65 3.72 -10.76
C ASP A 91 5.40 4.31 -11.44
N ILE A 92 4.83 5.41 -10.92
CA ILE A 92 3.73 6.13 -11.61
C ILE A 92 4.19 6.61 -13.00
N SER A 93 5.42 7.12 -13.10
CA SER A 93 5.98 7.59 -14.36
C SER A 93 6.24 6.46 -15.36
N GLY A 94 6.51 5.24 -14.89
CA GLY A 94 6.71 4.08 -15.76
C GLY A 94 5.41 3.40 -16.19
N ASP A 95 4.38 3.46 -15.34
CA ASP A 95 3.16 2.65 -15.51
C ASP A 95 1.98 3.42 -16.12
N THR A 96 2.05 4.75 -16.15
CA THR A 96 0.98 5.61 -16.68
C THR A 96 1.50 6.53 -17.79
N SER A 97 0.60 7.11 -18.60
CA SER A 97 0.98 8.03 -19.69
C SER A 97 0.00 9.19 -19.87
N GLY A 98 0.38 10.16 -20.70
CA GLY A 98 -0.48 11.30 -21.08
C GLY A 98 -0.80 12.24 -19.91
N ASP A 99 -1.93 12.94 -20.00
CA ASP A 99 -2.35 13.89 -18.96
C ASP A 99 -2.74 13.20 -17.66
N TYR A 100 -3.19 11.94 -17.75
CA TYR A 100 -3.42 11.10 -16.58
C TYR A 100 -2.16 10.97 -15.72
N GLN A 101 -1.03 10.60 -16.33
CA GLN A 101 0.27 10.56 -15.65
C GLN A 101 0.64 11.92 -15.06
N LYS A 102 0.53 13.00 -15.83
CA LYS A 102 0.91 14.36 -15.36
C LYS A 102 0.13 14.76 -14.11
N ILE A 103 -1.17 14.44 -14.05
CA ILE A 103 -2.00 14.72 -12.87
C ILE A 103 -1.57 13.86 -11.69
N LEU A 104 -1.36 12.55 -11.88
CA LEU A 104 -0.91 11.67 -10.80
C LEU A 104 0.45 12.07 -10.24
N LEU A 105 1.40 12.46 -11.10
CA LEU A 105 2.71 12.94 -10.67
C LEU A 105 2.61 14.26 -9.91
N LYS A 106 1.73 15.19 -10.33
CA LYS A 106 1.45 16.42 -9.57
C LYS A 106 0.88 16.12 -8.18
N ILE A 107 -0.02 15.15 -8.06
CA ILE A 107 -0.57 14.71 -6.76
C ILE A 107 0.52 14.03 -5.93
N CYS A 108 1.34 13.17 -6.56
CA CYS A 108 2.45 12.49 -5.90
C CYS A 108 3.47 13.48 -5.32
N GLY A 109 3.67 14.62 -5.98
CA GLY A 109 4.65 15.62 -5.61
C GLY A 109 5.98 15.40 -6.35
N GLY A 110 7.10 15.51 -5.62
CA GLY A 110 8.45 15.39 -6.19
C GLY A 110 8.93 13.94 -6.38
N ASN A 111 10.11 13.80 -6.97
CA ASN A 111 10.85 12.55 -6.93
C ASN A 111 11.72 12.54 -5.66
N ASP A 112 11.64 11.46 -4.89
CA ASP A 112 12.39 11.27 -3.62
C ASP A 112 13.53 10.29 -3.78
#